data_AF-A0A9X5XS79-F1
#
_entry.id   AF-A0A9X5XS79-F1
#
_cell.length_a   1.000
_cell.length_b   1.000
_cell.length_c   1.000
_cell.angle_alpha   90.00
_cell.angle_beta   90.00
_cell.angle_gamma   90.00
#
_symmetry.space_group_name_H-M   'P 1'
#
loop_
_entity.id
_entity.type
_entity.pdbx_description
1 polymer ?
#
loop_
_entity_poly.entity_id
_entity_poly.type
_entity_poly.pdbx_seq_one_letter_code
_entity_poly.pdbx_strand_id
1 'polypeptide(L)'
;MKDLKFHVSELKNSFVDAELNSKLNTVITLIGEEMARGEEYKSLLDKQNKPMESYIVKEHINHNYVLMAVLNSILKDIDAIEEEIKNEFSSAMEQIEKASSVKSANGTDNA
;
A
#
# COMPACT_ATOMS: atom_id res chain seq x y z
N MET A 1 -29.38 10.77 -5.67
CA MET A 1 -28.09 10.40 -6.31
C MET A 1 -26.91 11.23 -5.82
N LYS A 2 -27.07 12.50 -5.42
CA LYS A 2 -25.97 13.28 -4.81
C LYS A 2 -25.37 12.61 -3.57
N ASP A 3 -26.21 12.17 -2.63
CA ASP A 3 -25.73 11.52 -1.39
C ASP A 3 -24.99 10.21 -1.68
N LEU A 4 -25.46 9.43 -2.66
CA LEU A 4 -24.77 8.22 -3.09
C LEU A 4 -23.41 8.51 -3.73
N LYS A 5 -23.31 9.53 -4.61
CA LYS A 5 -22.01 9.97 -5.17
C LYS A 5 -21.04 10.41 -4.07
N PHE A 6 -21.55 11.09 -3.04
CA PHE A 6 -20.76 11.52 -1.89
C PHE A 6 -20.19 10.31 -1.14
N HIS A 7 -21.04 9.37 -0.72
CA HIS A 7 -20.59 8.19 0.02
C HIS A 7 -19.62 7.29 -0.76
N VAL A 8 -19.82 7.12 -2.07
CA VAL A 8 -18.89 6.36 -2.93
C VAL A 8 -17.53 7.06 -3.03
N SER A 9 -17.51 8.40 -3.07
CA SER A 9 -16.27 9.19 -3.04
C SER A 9 -15.55 9.10 -1.71
N GLU A 10 -16.29 9.20 -0.59
CA GLU A 10 -15.72 9.07 0.75
C GLU A 10 -15.10 7.69 0.99
N LEU A 11 -15.72 6.62 0.49
CA LEU A 11 -15.16 5.26 0.59
C LEU A 11 -13.80 5.18 -0.11
N LYS A 12 -13.71 5.68 -1.35
CA LYS A 12 -12.44 5.73 -2.09
C LYS A 12 -11.39 6.56 -1.35
N ASN A 13 -11.76 7.76 -0.91
CA ASN A 13 -10.85 8.68 -0.23
C ASN A 13 -10.34 8.08 1.08
N SER A 14 -11.20 7.39 1.85
CA SER A 14 -10.79 6.73 3.10
C SER A 14 -9.64 5.72 2.93
N PHE A 15 -9.55 5.10 1.76
CA PHE A 15 -8.46 4.18 1.44
C PHE A 15 -7.22 4.88 0.90
N VAL A 16 -7.40 5.84 -0.02
CA VAL A 16 -6.30 6.61 -0.62
C VAL A 16 -5.60 7.48 0.44
N ASP A 17 -6.37 8.17 1.27
CA ASP A 17 -5.88 9.07 2.33
C ASP A 17 -5.24 8.30 3.49
N ALA A 18 -5.41 6.97 3.56
CA ALA A 18 -4.71 6.14 4.53
C ALA A 18 -3.20 6.07 4.24
N GLU A 19 -2.76 6.40 3.01
CA GLU A 19 -1.37 6.47 2.57
C GLU A 19 -0.53 5.23 2.98
N LEU A 20 -1.14 4.05 2.93
CA LEU A 20 -0.52 2.81 3.42
C LEU A 20 0.75 2.46 2.63
N ASN A 21 0.75 2.75 1.32
CA ASN A 21 1.91 2.61 0.46
C ASN A 21 3.12 3.43 0.95
N SER A 22 2.91 4.70 1.31
CA SER A 22 3.98 5.57 1.82
C SER A 22 4.54 5.06 3.14
N LYS A 23 3.65 4.63 4.05
CA LYS A 23 4.03 4.08 5.37
C LYS A 23 4.83 2.79 5.24
N LEU A 24 4.40 1.86 4.37
CA LEU A 24 5.13 0.61 4.13
C LEU A 24 6.49 0.86 3.49
N ASN A 25 6.56 1.74 2.48
CA ASN A 25 7.84 2.12 1.86
C ASN A 25 8.80 2.69 2.91
N THR A 26 8.32 3.54 3.82
CA THR A 26 9.14 4.08 4.91
C THR A 26 9.72 2.97 5.79
N VAL A 27 8.92 1.98 6.18
CA VAL A 27 9.38 0.84 6.99
C VAL A 27 10.40 -0.01 6.22
N ILE A 28 10.16 -0.28 4.94
CA ILE A 28 11.08 -1.02 4.07
C ILE A 28 12.44 -0.29 3.99
N THR A 29 12.43 1.02 3.81
CA THR A 29 13.66 1.84 3.80
C THR A 29 14.41 1.73 5.13
N LEU A 30 13.72 1.89 6.26
CA LEU A 30 14.34 1.79 7.59
C LEU A 30 14.99 0.41 7.82
N ILE A 31 14.34 -0.67 7.40
CA ILE A 31 14.90 -2.02 7.48
C ILE A 31 16.15 -2.15 6.59
N GLY A 32 16.10 -1.62 5.37
CA GLY A 32 17.24 -1.62 4.46
C GLY A 32 18.45 -0.87 5.04
N GLU A 33 18.22 0.28 5.68
CA GLU A 33 19.28 1.03 6.37
C GLU A 33 19.86 0.28 7.58
N GLU A 34 19.02 -0.37 8.38
CA GLU A 34 19.45 -1.22 9.50
C GLU A 34 20.32 -2.39 9.02
N MET A 35 19.95 -3.01 7.90
CA MET A 35 20.75 -4.08 7.30
C MET A 35 22.10 -3.57 6.80
N ALA A 36 22.14 -2.39 6.17
CA ALA A 36 23.40 -1.78 5.72
C ALA A 36 24.33 -1.49 6.92
N ARG A 37 23.79 -0.91 8.00
CA ARG A 37 24.53 -0.73 9.28
C ARG A 37 25.01 -2.06 9.85
N GLY A 38 24.17 -3.09 9.79
CA GLY A 38 24.52 -4.45 10.20
C GLY A 38 25.72 -5.00 9.43
N GLU A 39 25.74 -4.86 8.09
CA GLU A 39 26.85 -5.33 7.26
C GLU A 39 28.17 -4.60 7.57
N GLU A 40 28.11 -3.29 7.79
CA GLU A 40 29.27 -2.50 8.21
C GLU A 40 29.80 -2.99 9.57
N TYR A 41 28.91 -3.18 10.55
CA TYR A 41 29.29 -3.64 11.88
C TYR A 41 29.85 -5.07 11.86
N LYS A 42 29.22 -5.96 11.10
CA LYS A 42 29.72 -7.32 10.85
C LYS A 42 31.13 -7.30 10.27
N SER A 43 31.40 -6.45 9.27
CA SER A 43 32.74 -6.30 8.68
C SER A 43 33.78 -5.86 9.72
N LEU A 44 33.41 -4.99 10.65
CA LEU A 44 34.28 -4.57 11.75
C LEU A 44 34.57 -5.72 12.73
N LEU A 45 33.56 -6.52 13.08
CA LEU A 45 33.72 -7.71 13.93
C LEU A 45 34.62 -8.77 13.27
N ASP A 46 34.44 -9.00 11.97
CA ASP A 46 35.28 -9.90 11.18
C ASP A 46 36.76 -9.46 11.24
N LYS A 47 37.03 -8.15 11.09
CA LYS A 47 38.39 -7.58 11.23
C LYS A 47 38.96 -7.69 12.65
N GLN A 48 38.10 -7.71 13.67
CA GLN A 48 38.49 -7.90 15.08
C GLN A 48 38.64 -9.37 15.46
N ASN A 49 38.49 -10.32 14.52
CA ASN A 49 38.48 -11.75 14.78
C ASN A 49 37.43 -12.17 15.83
N LYS A 50 36.22 -11.60 15.72
CA LYS A 50 35.04 -11.87 16.57
C LYS A 50 33.97 -12.64 15.79
N PRO A 51 34.21 -13.93 15.47
CA PRO A 51 33.36 -14.69 14.54
C PRO A 51 31.96 -14.98 15.09
N MET A 52 31.82 -15.15 16.41
CA MET A 52 30.52 -15.46 17.01
C MET A 52 29.58 -14.24 16.95
N GLU A 53 30.10 -13.06 17.28
CA GLU A 53 29.36 -11.81 17.20
C GLU A 53 29.02 -11.45 15.74
N SER A 54 29.96 -11.65 14.81
CA SER A 54 29.71 -11.49 13.37
C SER A 54 28.58 -12.42 12.88
N TYR A 55 28.58 -13.67 13.36
CA TYR A 55 27.51 -14.62 13.04
C TYR A 55 26.15 -14.17 13.57
N ILE A 56 26.07 -13.65 14.80
CA ILE A 56 24.82 -13.12 15.37
C ILE A 56 24.29 -11.95 14.50
N VAL A 57 25.16 -11.02 14.10
CA VAL A 57 24.76 -9.90 13.24
C VAL A 57 24.26 -10.42 11.87
N LYS A 58 24.90 -11.44 11.31
CA LYS A 58 24.45 -12.08 10.06
C LYS A 58 23.04 -12.67 10.19
N GLU A 59 22.73 -13.35 11.30
CA GLU A 59 21.39 -13.90 11.52
C GLU A 59 20.33 -12.79 11.61
N HIS A 60 20.65 -11.67 12.26
CA HIS A 60 19.76 -10.49 12.28
C HIS A 60 19.53 -9.90 10.88
N ILE A 61 20.58 -9.79 10.07
CA ILE A 61 20.47 -9.31 8.67
C ILE A 61 19.57 -10.26 7.86
N ASN A 62 19.78 -11.58 7.99
CA ASN A 62 18.96 -12.59 7.30
C ASN A 62 17.49 -12.50 7.71
N HIS A 63 17.20 -12.27 9.00
CA HIS A 63 15.84 -12.08 9.48
C HIS A 63 15.19 -10.83 8.84
N ASN A 64 15.94 -9.73 8.77
CA ASN A 64 15.47 -8.50 8.13
C ASN A 64 15.23 -8.66 6.62
N TYR A 65 16.01 -9.47 5.91
CA TYR A 65 15.72 -9.85 4.52
C TYR A 65 14.35 -10.49 4.36
N VAL A 66 13.99 -11.43 5.25
CA VAL A 66 12.69 -12.11 5.22
C VAL A 66 11.56 -11.12 5.51
N LEU A 67 11.71 -10.27 6.53
CA LEU A 67 10.75 -9.21 6.83
C LEU A 67 10.54 -8.27 5.64
N MET A 68 11.62 -7.82 5.00
CA MET A 68 11.55 -6.96 3.84
C MET A 68 10.84 -7.64 2.67
N ALA A 69 11.05 -8.95 2.45
CA ALA A 69 10.35 -9.70 1.41
C ALA A 69 8.83 -9.75 1.67
N VAL A 70 8.41 -9.98 2.91
CA VAL A 70 6.99 -9.98 3.29
C VAL A 70 6.37 -8.59 3.12
N LEU A 71 7.05 -7.53 3.59
CA LEU A 71 6.57 -6.15 3.44
C LEU A 71 6.45 -5.74 1.97
N ASN A 72 7.38 -6.14 1.12
CA ASN A 72 7.29 -5.93 -0.33
C ASN A 72 6.11 -6.68 -0.96
N SER A 73 5.75 -7.86 -0.45
CA SER A 73 4.54 -8.57 -0.89
C SER A 73 3.29 -7.81 -0.50
N ILE A 74 3.20 -7.35 0.76
CA ILE A 74 2.06 -6.55 1.25
C ILE A 74 1.94 -5.25 0.45
N LEU A 75 3.06 -4.58 0.14
CA LEU A 75 3.06 -3.37 -0.68
C LEU A 75 2.40 -3.60 -2.04
N LYS A 76 2.73 -4.71 -2.72
CA LYS A 76 2.11 -5.09 -3.99
C LYS A 76 0.61 -5.37 -3.85
N ASP A 77 0.20 -6.01 -2.76
CA ASP A 77 -1.22 -6.28 -2.50
C ASP A 77 -1.98 -4.96 -2.29
N ILE A 78 -1.39 -3.99 -1.58
CA ILE A 78 -1.98 -2.66 -1.40
C ILE A 78 -2.07 -1.89 -2.73
N ASP A 79 -1.02 -1.92 -3.55
CA ASP A 79 -1.05 -1.33 -4.89
C ASP A 79 -2.19 -1.90 -5.75
N ALA A 80 -2.37 -3.22 -5.71
CA ALA A 80 -3.45 -3.89 -6.44
C ALA A 80 -4.84 -3.50 -5.92
N ILE A 81 -5.03 -3.43 -4.59
CA ILE A 81 -6.29 -2.99 -3.99
C ILE A 81 -6.58 -1.52 -4.32
N GLU A 82 -5.57 -0.64 -4.29
CA GLU A 82 -5.72 0.75 -4.70
C GLU A 82 -6.21 0.87 -6.16
N GLU A 83 -5.64 0.06 -7.06
CA GLU A 83 -6.05 0.03 -8.46
C GLU A 83 -7.49 -0.48 -8.62
N GLU A 84 -7.84 -1.57 -7.94
CA GLU A 84 -9.20 -2.12 -7.94
C GLU A 84 -10.23 -1.09 -7.44
N ILE A 85 -9.94 -0.40 -6.33
CA ILE A 85 -10.82 0.66 -5.78
C ILE A 85 -10.99 1.81 -6.78
N LYS A 86 -9.92 2.21 -7.49
CA LYS A 86 -10.00 3.27 -8.52
C LYS A 86 -10.89 2.85 -9.68
N ASN A 87 -10.82 1.58 -10.11
CA ASN A 87 -11.63 1.02 -11.18
C ASN A 87 -13.11 0.89 -10.78
N GLU A 88 -13.38 0.30 -9.62
CA GLU A 88 -14.74 0.14 -9.08
C GLU A 88 -15.41 1.48 -8.80
N PHE A 89 -14.67 2.46 -8.28
CA PHE A 89 -15.17 3.82 -8.13
C PHE A 89 -15.63 4.44 -9.46
N SER A 90 -14.81 4.27 -10.51
CA SER A 90 -15.12 4.81 -11.85
C SER A 90 -16.37 4.15 -12.43
N SER A 91 -16.47 2.81 -12.33
CA SER A 91 -17.64 2.03 -12.73
C SER A 91 -18.90 2.45 -11.96
N ALA A 92 -18.81 2.58 -10.64
CA ALA A 92 -19.93 2.99 -9.79
C ALA A 92 -20.43 4.40 -10.16
N MET A 93 -19.52 5.34 -10.41
CA MET A 93 -19.89 6.69 -10.84
C MET A 93 -20.60 6.70 -12.20
N GLU A 94 -20.11 5.92 -13.18
CA GLU A 94 -20.75 5.78 -14.49
C GLU A 94 -22.17 5.20 -14.38
N GLN A 95 -22.34 4.16 -13.56
CA GLN A 95 -23.66 3.55 -13.33
C GLN A 95 -24.62 4.51 -12.62
N ILE A 96 -24.14 5.29 -11.65
CA ILE A 96 -24.93 6.33 -10.98
C ILE A 96 -25.40 7.38 -12.00
N GLU A 97 -24.55 7.77 -12.95
CA GLU A 97 -24.89 8.74 -13.99
C GLU A 97 -25.92 8.19 -14.97
N LYS A 98 -25.75 6.95 -15.44
CA LYS A 98 -26.75 6.25 -16.27
C LYS A 98 -28.11 6.14 -15.56
N ALA A 99 -28.12 5.77 -14.28
CA ALA A 99 -29.37 5.69 -13.51
C ALA A 99 -30.03 7.06 -13.32
N SER A 100 -29.23 8.13 -13.21
CA SER A 100 -29.72 9.50 -13.08
C SER A 100 -30.33 10.02 -14.39
N SER A 101 -29.74 9.69 -15.54
CA SER A 101 -30.23 10.13 -16.85
C SER A 101 -31.51 9.41 -17.29
N VAL A 102 -31.66 8.11 -16.99
CA VAL A 102 -32.90 7.35 -17.24
C VAL A 102 -34.09 7.95 -16.48
N LYS A 103 -33.89 8.43 -15.25
CA LYS A 103 -34.94 9.13 -14.48
C LYS A 103 -35.38 10.46 -15.11
N SER A 104 -34.48 11.18 -15.79
CA SER A 104 -34.85 12.41 -16.51
C SER A 104 -35.60 12.13 -17.80
N ALA A 105 -35.35 11.01 -18.48
CA ALA A 105 -36.00 10.67 -19.76
C ALA A 105 -37.45 10.20 -19.61
N ASN A 106 -37.80 9.53 -18.50
CA ASN A 106 -39.17 9.08 -18.22
C ASN A 106 -40.07 10.16 -17.60
N GLY A 107 -39.60 11.41 -17.49
CA GLY A 107 -40.30 12.51 -16.82
C GLY A 107 -41.01 13.52 -17.75
N THR A 108 -41.02 13.33 -19.07
CA THR A 108 -41.53 14.34 -20.02
C THR A 108 -42.71 13.93 -20.90
N ASP A 109 -43.39 12.81 -20.60
CA ASP A 109 -44.64 12.45 -21.30
C ASP A 109 -45.85 12.53 -20.35
N ASN A 110 -46.28 13.75 -20.04
CA ASN A 110 -47.69 14.14 -19.85
C ASN A 110 -47.79 15.59 -19.35
N ALA A 111 -48.00 16.52 -20.28
CA ALA A 111 -48.70 17.79 -20.07
C ALA A 111 -49.40 18.19 -21.37
#